data_AF-A0A2M8QN07-F1
#
_entry.id   AF-A0A2M8QN07-F1
#
_cell.length_a   1.000
_cell.length_b   1.000
_cell.length_c   1.000
_cell.angle_alpha   90.00
_cell.angle_beta   90.00
_cell.angle_gamma   90.00
#
_symmetry.space_group_name_H-M   'P 1'
#
loop_
_entity.id
_entity.type
_entity.pdbx_description
1 polymer ?
#
loop_
_entity_poly.entity_id
_entity_poly.type
_entity_poly.pdbx_seq_one_letter_code
_entity_poly.pdbx_strand_id
1 'polypeptide(L)'
;MSARRKSLLRSTSGAVAPTVALSLFGLVAVGGIAFDYARMASLDSELQTAADQAALAAATQLDGKSNACSRAASAASALITNNTRFANDHGGFAVTIANETACDRTGFIKFYKNKDRSDTGTLTDADANFVEVTVNSRTAYFALTPIVSALSSGPLSAKAYAGVGSAICKVPPVMMCNPDEPTGNTNESYAFNAVRGDGLKLITGNADAPGNFGWLDSVFQNGANGLAAALGYDTIQADCQTVDGVSTKTGMSTSVLDALNTRFDVYANGNSTCPSQYGGTCSPSSNTRKDLVCNSNDGLTCNNNFGVSSNPYRPTTVAALTSSYPDIMGYPRDLCHAVPQGSQTCGIVGNATWDRDAYFRVNYGWTSQAAWIAGTNNALGPTATRYEVYNWEVAHPSVIGGDNKSHGIGVPHVTNGKETGFGIPANNIAGITPSSAGVDRRRISVAVLNCNALNLHGKTTGIDPVKWLDVFLVEPAFARGKGNNTYTDKKEVYVEVIGDTGSGANGASNPQVIERSVPYLIE
;
A
#
# COMPACT_ATOMS: atom_id res chain seq x y z
N MET A 1 57.78 81.70 -43.72
CA MET A 1 57.07 80.49 -43.24
C MET A 1 55.76 80.41 -44.01
N SER A 2 55.70 79.59 -45.06
CA SER A 2 54.54 79.50 -45.98
C SER A 2 54.01 78.08 -46.03
N ALA A 3 52.69 77.99 -46.12
CA ALA A 3 51.84 76.84 -45.91
C ALA A 3 52.18 75.59 -46.74
N ARG A 4 52.16 74.42 -46.09
CA ARG A 4 51.85 73.13 -46.73
C ARG A 4 50.49 72.62 -46.28
N ARG A 5 49.41 73.24 -46.77
CA ARG A 5 48.08 72.60 -46.89
C ARG A 5 48.06 71.76 -48.17
N LYS A 6 48.76 70.62 -48.17
CA LYS A 6 48.58 69.56 -49.17
C LYS A 6 48.73 68.23 -48.45
N SER A 7 47.60 67.61 -48.09
CA SER A 7 47.41 66.16 -47.90
C SER A 7 46.36 65.79 -46.85
N LEU A 8 45.17 66.40 -46.88
CA LEU A 8 44.00 65.78 -46.24
C LEU A 8 43.24 64.90 -47.26
N LEU A 9 43.07 65.37 -48.50
CA LEU A 9 42.34 64.66 -49.56
C LEU A 9 43.09 63.45 -50.18
N ARG A 10 44.40 63.30 -49.91
CA ARG A 10 45.23 62.15 -50.36
C ARG A 10 45.70 61.28 -49.19
N SER A 11 45.26 61.58 -47.97
CA SER A 11 45.65 60.81 -46.79
C SER A 11 44.90 59.47 -46.77
N THR A 12 45.60 58.38 -47.07
CA THR A 12 45.06 57.00 -46.97
C THR A 12 45.17 56.44 -45.54
N SER A 13 45.85 57.14 -44.64
CA SER A 13 46.06 56.75 -43.24
C SER A 13 44.77 56.66 -42.41
N GLY A 14 43.64 57.15 -42.92
CA GLY A 14 42.30 57.07 -42.30
C GLY A 14 41.28 56.20 -43.03
N ALA A 15 41.66 55.52 -44.12
CA ALA A 15 40.73 54.75 -44.97
C ALA A 15 40.08 53.55 -44.25
N VAL A 16 40.66 53.10 -43.14
CA VAL A 16 40.14 52.01 -42.30
C VAL A 16 39.02 52.50 -41.36
N ALA A 17 38.98 53.78 -41.01
CA ALA A 17 38.00 54.29 -40.04
C ALA A 17 36.54 54.19 -40.52
N PRO A 18 36.18 54.50 -41.79
CA PRO A 18 34.81 54.34 -42.27
C PRO A 18 34.36 52.89 -42.36
N THR A 19 35.24 51.96 -42.76
CA THR A 19 34.92 50.53 -42.85
C THR A 19 34.75 49.92 -41.47
N VAL A 20 35.59 50.29 -40.50
CA VAL A 20 35.42 49.90 -39.09
C VAL A 20 34.16 50.52 -38.49
N ALA A 21 33.83 51.77 -38.80
CA ALA A 21 32.62 52.40 -38.28
C ALA A 21 31.34 51.71 -38.79
N LEU A 22 31.29 51.35 -40.08
CA LEU A 22 30.15 50.64 -40.67
C LEU A 22 30.05 49.19 -40.18
N SER A 23 31.17 48.48 -40.06
CA SER A 23 31.17 47.10 -39.55
C SER A 23 30.85 47.04 -38.06
N LEU A 24 31.36 47.96 -37.25
CA LEU A 24 31.03 48.07 -35.83
C LEU A 24 29.55 48.38 -35.61
N PHE A 25 28.95 49.26 -36.41
CA PHE A 25 27.51 49.53 -36.35
C PHE A 25 26.69 48.26 -36.64
N GLY A 26 27.05 47.49 -37.67
CA GLY A 26 26.42 46.21 -37.98
C GLY A 26 26.58 45.18 -36.86
N LEU A 27 27.78 45.06 -36.26
CA LEU A 27 28.04 44.15 -35.14
C LEU A 27 27.27 44.53 -33.88
N VAL A 28 27.16 45.82 -33.56
CA VAL A 28 26.35 46.32 -32.43
C VAL A 28 24.87 46.04 -32.67
N ALA A 29 24.37 46.24 -33.90
CA ALA A 29 22.98 45.94 -34.24
C ALA A 29 22.65 44.44 -34.08
N VAL A 30 23.52 43.55 -34.56
CA VAL A 30 23.37 42.10 -34.39
C VAL A 30 23.45 41.71 -32.91
N GLY A 31 24.39 42.30 -32.15
CA GLY A 31 24.50 42.09 -30.71
C GLY A 31 23.25 42.55 -29.94
N GLY A 32 22.64 43.66 -30.35
CA GLY A 32 21.38 44.15 -29.79
C GLY A 32 20.21 43.18 -30.02
N ILE A 33 20.05 42.70 -31.24
CA ILE A 33 19.03 41.69 -31.58
C ILE A 33 19.25 40.40 -30.77
N ALA A 34 20.49 39.93 -30.66
CA ALA A 34 20.81 38.73 -29.89
C ALA A 34 20.46 38.90 -28.40
N PHE A 35 20.73 40.07 -27.81
CA PHE A 35 20.39 40.37 -26.43
C PHE A 35 18.86 40.42 -26.20
N ASP A 36 18.14 41.09 -27.10
CA ASP A 36 16.68 41.22 -27.04
C ASP A 36 16.00 39.84 -27.20
N TYR A 37 16.51 38.98 -28.09
CA TYR A 37 16.08 37.59 -28.22
C TYR A 37 16.36 36.77 -26.95
N ALA A 38 17.55 36.91 -26.36
CA ALA A 38 17.90 36.19 -25.14
C ALA A 38 16.95 36.53 -23.98
N ARG A 39 16.52 37.79 -23.88
CA ARG A 39 15.50 38.22 -22.89
C ARG A 39 14.13 37.59 -23.18
N MET A 40 13.72 37.56 -24.44
CA MET A 40 12.46 36.92 -24.83
C MET A 40 12.45 35.43 -24.49
N ALA A 41 13.50 34.69 -24.87
CA ALA A 41 13.62 33.26 -24.61
C ALA A 41 13.70 32.96 -23.10
N SER A 42 14.34 33.83 -22.32
CA SER A 42 14.38 33.71 -20.86
C SER A 42 13.00 33.94 -20.24
N LEU A 43 12.24 34.96 -20.70
CA LEU A 43 10.88 35.21 -20.25
C LEU A 43 9.95 34.02 -20.57
N ASP A 44 10.06 33.44 -21.75
CA ASP A 44 9.31 32.25 -22.16
C ASP A 44 9.59 31.07 -21.20
N SER A 45 10.86 30.83 -20.87
CA SER A 45 11.27 29.79 -19.92
C SER A 45 10.75 30.04 -18.48
N GLU A 46 10.72 31.31 -18.04
CA GLU A 46 10.14 31.70 -16.75
C GLU A 46 8.64 31.40 -16.70
N LEU A 47 7.91 31.70 -17.78
CA LEU A 47 6.48 31.43 -17.89
C LEU A 47 6.18 29.94 -17.96
N GLN A 48 6.96 29.16 -18.71
CA GLN A 48 6.79 27.71 -18.78
C GLN A 48 7.02 27.06 -17.43
N THR A 49 8.09 27.44 -16.73
CA THR A 49 8.33 26.95 -15.36
C THR A 49 7.16 27.29 -14.43
N ALA A 50 6.58 28.49 -14.56
CA ALA A 50 5.43 28.88 -13.75
C ALA A 50 4.18 28.03 -14.04
N ALA A 51 3.90 27.75 -15.31
CA ALA A 51 2.80 26.90 -15.72
C ALA A 51 2.97 25.46 -15.23
N ASP A 52 4.18 24.88 -15.40
CA ASP A 52 4.52 23.52 -14.98
C ASP A 52 4.31 23.31 -13.48
N GLN A 53 4.82 24.24 -12.67
CA GLN A 53 4.67 24.18 -11.22
C GLN A 53 3.21 24.28 -10.80
N ALA A 54 2.46 25.21 -11.40
CA ALA A 54 1.04 25.38 -11.10
C ALA A 54 0.20 24.16 -11.49
N ALA A 55 0.46 23.56 -12.66
CA ALA A 55 -0.22 22.35 -13.12
C ALA A 55 0.08 21.16 -12.21
N LEU A 56 1.35 20.96 -11.81
CA LEU A 56 1.72 19.91 -10.86
C LEU A 56 1.04 20.10 -9.49
N ALA A 57 1.00 21.33 -8.98
CA ALA A 57 0.31 21.63 -7.72
C ALA A 57 -1.18 21.35 -7.81
N ALA A 58 -1.84 21.79 -8.89
CA ALA A 58 -3.26 21.53 -9.11
C ALA A 58 -3.56 20.03 -9.23
N ALA A 59 -2.73 19.27 -9.95
CA ALA A 59 -2.90 17.84 -10.12
C ALA A 59 -2.96 17.11 -8.77
N THR A 60 -2.14 17.49 -7.78
CA THR A 60 -2.17 16.85 -6.44
C THR A 60 -3.51 16.94 -5.71
N GLN A 61 -4.41 17.83 -6.13
CA GLN A 61 -5.71 18.03 -5.49
C GLN A 61 -6.85 17.26 -6.17
N LEU A 62 -6.58 16.61 -7.31
CA LEU A 62 -7.52 15.79 -8.07
C LEU A 62 -7.61 14.38 -7.46
N ASP A 63 -8.21 14.28 -6.28
CA ASP A 63 -8.36 13.03 -5.52
C ASP A 63 -9.77 12.42 -5.59
N GLY A 64 -10.60 12.89 -6.53
CA GLY A 64 -11.97 12.42 -6.74
C GLY A 64 -12.99 12.80 -5.66
N LYS A 65 -12.58 13.52 -4.60
CA LYS A 65 -13.48 13.94 -3.51
C LYS A 65 -14.23 15.22 -3.88
N SER A 66 -15.33 15.50 -3.19
CA SER A 66 -16.07 16.76 -3.32
C SER A 66 -15.14 17.98 -3.25
N ASN A 67 -15.35 18.95 -4.14
CA ASN A 67 -14.55 20.17 -4.28
C ASN A 67 -13.09 19.95 -4.72
N ALA A 68 -12.74 18.81 -5.33
CA ALA A 68 -11.41 18.55 -5.88
C ALA A 68 -10.98 19.65 -6.87
N CYS A 69 -11.83 20.02 -7.82
CA CYS A 69 -11.49 21.02 -8.84
C CYS A 69 -11.31 22.42 -8.22
N SER A 70 -12.10 22.76 -7.19
CA SER A 70 -11.94 24.01 -6.45
C SER A 70 -10.63 24.07 -5.63
N ARG A 71 -10.23 22.95 -5.01
CA ARG A 71 -8.93 22.85 -4.33
C ARG A 71 -7.78 22.94 -5.33
N ALA A 72 -7.90 22.27 -6.47
CA ALA A 72 -6.92 22.31 -7.55
C ALA A 72 -6.72 23.74 -8.10
N ALA A 73 -7.82 24.47 -8.32
CA ALA A 73 -7.77 25.86 -8.77
C ALA A 73 -7.09 26.80 -7.75
N SER A 74 -7.35 26.58 -6.47
CA SER A 74 -6.68 27.30 -5.38
C SER A 74 -5.20 26.94 -5.29
N ALA A 75 -4.84 25.68 -5.55
CA ALA A 75 -3.44 25.24 -5.59
C ALA A 75 -2.66 25.82 -6.77
N ALA A 76 -3.24 25.85 -7.97
CA ALA A 76 -2.63 26.49 -9.13
C ALA A 76 -2.37 27.99 -8.88
N SER A 77 -3.32 28.70 -8.27
CA SER A 77 -3.30 30.16 -8.19
C SER A 77 -2.62 30.73 -6.94
N ALA A 78 -2.60 30.01 -5.81
CA ALA A 78 -2.17 30.56 -4.52
C ALA A 78 -1.06 29.78 -3.80
N LEU A 79 -0.86 28.50 -4.10
CA LEU A 79 0.16 27.69 -3.41
C LEU A 79 1.58 27.93 -3.95
N ILE A 80 1.70 28.48 -5.17
CA ILE A 80 3.00 28.72 -5.81
C ILE A 80 3.07 30.17 -6.30
N THR A 81 4.09 30.89 -5.85
CA THR A 81 4.40 32.25 -6.30
C THR A 81 5.51 32.20 -7.34
N ASN A 82 5.19 32.51 -8.59
CA ASN A 82 6.18 32.61 -9.67
C ASN A 82 6.41 34.07 -10.03
N ASN A 83 7.67 34.44 -10.27
CA ASN A 83 8.06 35.80 -10.65
C ASN A 83 8.87 35.79 -11.95
N THR A 84 8.58 36.72 -12.87
CA THR A 84 9.40 37.00 -14.05
C THR A 84 10.46 38.06 -13.72
N ARG A 85 11.69 37.91 -14.21
CA ARG A 85 12.74 38.94 -14.14
C ARG A 85 12.94 39.68 -15.46
N PHE A 86 12.53 39.08 -16.58
CA PHE A 86 12.81 39.63 -17.91
C PHE A 86 11.65 40.42 -18.51
N ALA A 87 10.45 40.32 -17.93
CA ALA A 87 9.32 41.18 -18.25
C ALA A 87 9.57 42.62 -17.78
N ASN A 88 9.16 43.59 -18.59
CA ASN A 88 9.23 45.03 -18.29
C ASN A 88 7.98 45.76 -18.81
N ASP A 89 6.83 45.10 -18.68
CA ASP A 89 5.51 45.54 -19.11
C ASP A 89 4.78 46.43 -18.10
N HIS A 90 5.48 46.91 -17.06
CA HIS A 90 4.93 47.68 -15.94
C HIS A 90 3.88 46.92 -15.10
N GLY A 91 3.69 45.61 -15.35
CA GLY A 91 2.78 44.74 -14.60
C GLY A 91 3.39 44.07 -13.37
N GLY A 92 4.55 44.55 -12.90
CA GLY A 92 5.30 43.99 -11.76
C GLY A 92 6.15 42.77 -12.12
N PHE A 93 6.47 41.95 -11.12
CA PHE A 93 7.23 40.71 -11.32
C PHE A 93 6.35 39.46 -11.28
N ALA A 94 5.15 39.51 -10.68
CA ALA A 94 4.35 38.31 -10.43
C ALA A 94 3.76 37.72 -11.71
N VAL A 95 3.82 36.40 -11.83
CA VAL A 95 3.00 35.59 -12.72
C VAL A 95 1.76 35.17 -11.93
N THR A 96 0.59 35.40 -12.50
CA THR A 96 -0.72 35.17 -11.92
C THR A 96 -1.52 34.21 -12.77
N ILE A 97 -2.40 33.45 -12.13
CA ILE A 97 -3.36 32.56 -12.77
C ILE A 97 -4.73 32.93 -12.24
N ALA A 98 -5.71 33.12 -13.12
CA ALA A 98 -7.07 33.37 -12.68
C ALA A 98 -7.60 32.13 -11.95
N ASN A 99 -8.08 32.31 -10.71
CA ASN A 99 -8.64 31.20 -9.94
C ASN A 99 -10.04 30.87 -10.49
N GLU A 100 -10.16 29.72 -11.12
CA GLU A 100 -11.38 29.22 -11.73
C GLU A 100 -11.76 27.88 -11.09
N THR A 101 -12.72 27.91 -10.18
CA THR A 101 -13.09 26.76 -9.34
C THR A 101 -14.07 25.80 -10.01
N ALA A 102 -14.61 26.17 -11.17
CA ALA A 102 -15.56 25.35 -11.92
C ALA A 102 -14.85 24.12 -12.48
N CYS A 103 -15.45 22.94 -12.29
CA CYS A 103 -14.90 21.71 -12.85
C CYS A 103 -15.32 21.58 -14.32
N ASP A 104 -14.69 22.35 -15.19
CA ASP A 104 -14.99 22.36 -16.63
C ASP A 104 -13.72 22.53 -17.49
N ARG A 105 -13.91 22.67 -18.80
CA ARG A 105 -12.86 22.72 -19.81
C ARG A 105 -12.64 24.13 -20.35
N THR A 106 -12.96 25.16 -19.56
CA THR A 106 -12.93 26.56 -19.98
C THR A 106 -11.93 27.38 -19.17
N GLY A 107 -11.57 28.56 -19.70
CA GLY A 107 -10.70 29.51 -19.01
C GLY A 107 -9.21 29.12 -18.94
N PHE A 108 -8.55 29.60 -17.89
CA PHE A 108 -7.13 29.39 -17.57
C PHE A 108 -6.86 28.09 -16.84
N ILE A 109 -7.85 27.53 -16.14
CA ILE A 109 -7.73 26.23 -15.45
C ILE A 109 -8.78 25.29 -16.00
N LYS A 110 -8.34 24.31 -16.79
CA LYS A 110 -9.23 23.33 -17.43
C LYS A 110 -8.98 21.95 -16.86
N PHE A 111 -10.05 21.20 -16.64
CA PHE A 111 -9.99 19.85 -16.11
C PHE A 111 -10.43 18.83 -17.17
N TYR A 112 -9.81 17.65 -17.15
CA TYR A 112 -10.10 16.57 -18.08
C TYR A 112 -10.17 15.23 -17.37
N LYS A 113 -11.02 14.35 -17.90
CA LYS A 113 -11.11 12.95 -17.47
C LYS A 113 -10.07 12.08 -18.15
N ASN A 114 -9.84 12.30 -19.46
CA ASN A 114 -8.97 11.46 -20.27
C ASN A 114 -7.67 12.18 -20.60
N LYS A 115 -6.56 11.43 -20.62
CA LYS A 115 -5.23 11.99 -20.92
C LYS A 115 -5.17 12.67 -22.29
N ASP A 116 -5.90 12.16 -23.27
CA ASP A 116 -5.94 12.66 -24.65
C ASP A 116 -6.93 13.83 -24.86
N ARG A 117 -7.57 14.33 -23.79
CA ARG A 117 -8.60 15.39 -23.83
C ARG A 117 -9.82 15.05 -24.70
N SER A 118 -10.10 13.75 -24.89
CA SER A 118 -11.24 13.27 -25.70
C SER A 118 -12.58 13.29 -24.96
N ASP A 119 -12.58 13.61 -23.67
CA ASP A 119 -13.75 13.54 -22.81
C ASP A 119 -14.84 14.55 -23.19
N THR A 120 -16.09 14.08 -23.23
CA THR A 120 -17.28 14.86 -23.61
C THR A 120 -18.30 14.90 -22.48
N GLY A 121 -19.18 15.91 -22.51
CA GLY A 121 -20.23 16.06 -21.50
C GLY A 121 -19.79 16.77 -20.21
N THR A 122 -20.67 16.75 -19.21
CA THR A 122 -20.44 17.37 -17.91
C THR A 122 -19.33 16.65 -17.15
N LEU A 123 -18.39 17.41 -16.60
CA LEU A 123 -17.33 16.90 -15.74
C LEU A 123 -17.71 17.13 -14.28
N THR A 124 -17.36 16.17 -13.41
CA THR A 124 -17.57 16.27 -11.97
C THR A 124 -16.24 16.19 -11.24
N ASP A 125 -16.21 16.58 -9.96
CA ASP A 125 -15.01 16.45 -9.12
C ASP A 125 -14.47 15.00 -9.08
N ALA A 126 -15.34 14.01 -9.18
CA ALA A 126 -14.98 12.59 -9.16
C ALA A 126 -14.35 12.10 -10.47
N ASP A 127 -14.61 12.80 -11.58
CA ASP A 127 -14.14 12.42 -12.92
C ASP A 127 -12.88 13.19 -13.36
N ALA A 128 -12.47 14.23 -12.63
CA ALA A 128 -11.35 15.09 -13.00
C ALA A 128 -10.01 14.44 -12.61
N ASN A 129 -9.27 13.97 -13.61
CA ASN A 129 -8.00 13.25 -13.42
C ASN A 129 -6.79 14.07 -13.88
N PHE A 130 -7.01 15.04 -14.77
CA PHE A 130 -5.98 15.86 -15.37
C PHE A 130 -6.36 17.35 -15.34
N VAL A 131 -5.35 18.21 -15.32
CA VAL A 131 -5.51 19.66 -15.30
C VAL A 131 -4.55 20.34 -16.27
N GLU A 132 -5.07 21.26 -17.08
CA GLU A 132 -4.30 22.18 -17.91
C GLU A 132 -4.36 23.57 -17.26
N VAL A 133 -3.19 24.15 -16.99
CA VAL A 133 -3.07 25.49 -16.42
C VAL A 133 -2.40 26.41 -17.42
N THR A 134 -3.01 27.55 -17.69
CA THR A 134 -2.45 28.63 -18.51
C THR A 134 -2.14 29.82 -17.61
N VAL A 135 -0.91 30.36 -17.70
CA VAL A 135 -0.53 31.56 -16.95
C VAL A 135 -0.96 32.83 -17.66
N ASN A 136 -1.05 33.96 -16.95
CA ASN A 136 -1.31 35.24 -17.62
C ASN A 136 -0.15 35.63 -18.56
N SER A 137 -0.47 36.40 -19.60
CA SER A 137 0.55 36.85 -20.55
C SER A 137 1.45 37.95 -19.96
N ARG A 138 2.73 37.95 -20.35
CA ARG A 138 3.75 38.97 -20.00
C ARG A 138 4.50 39.42 -21.25
N THR A 139 5.12 40.61 -21.22
CA THR A 139 5.84 41.16 -22.37
C THR A 139 7.24 41.67 -22.03
N ALA A 140 8.19 41.40 -22.92
CA ALA A 140 9.53 41.98 -22.92
C ALA A 140 9.65 43.04 -24.04
N TYR A 141 9.89 44.29 -23.63
CA TYR A 141 10.25 45.42 -24.48
C TYR A 141 11.77 45.44 -24.69
N PHE A 142 12.15 45.48 -25.96
CA PHE A 142 13.53 45.43 -26.43
C PHE A 142 14.31 46.70 -26.08
N ALA A 143 15.56 46.54 -25.66
CA ALA A 143 16.38 47.61 -25.12
C ALA A 143 17.41 48.15 -26.13
N LEU A 144 17.86 47.33 -27.08
CA LEU A 144 19.00 47.63 -27.95
C LEU A 144 18.65 47.73 -29.44
N THR A 145 17.36 47.68 -29.78
CA THR A 145 16.80 48.02 -31.09
C THR A 145 15.87 49.25 -31.01
N PRO A 146 16.34 50.41 -30.50
CA PRO A 146 15.47 51.49 -30.04
C PRO A 146 15.01 52.43 -31.15
N ILE A 147 15.26 52.13 -32.43
CA ILE A 147 14.77 52.97 -33.54
C ILE A 147 13.23 53.03 -33.53
N VAL A 148 12.56 52.09 -32.87
CA VAL A 148 11.18 52.30 -32.42
C VAL A 148 10.97 51.52 -31.14
N SER A 149 10.49 52.17 -30.07
CA SER A 149 9.89 51.52 -28.89
C SER A 149 8.66 50.64 -29.21
N ALA A 150 8.47 50.28 -30.49
CA ALA A 150 7.37 49.51 -31.04
C ALA A 150 7.71 48.01 -31.22
N LEU A 151 8.98 47.61 -31.07
CA LEU A 151 9.37 46.21 -31.15
C LEU A 151 9.36 45.59 -29.74
N SER A 152 8.51 44.60 -29.55
CA SER A 152 8.37 43.83 -28.32
C SER A 152 8.28 42.35 -28.67
N SER A 153 8.39 41.48 -27.66
CA SER A 153 8.07 40.06 -27.79
C SER A 153 6.60 39.80 -28.14
N GLY A 154 5.73 40.80 -28.06
CA GLY A 154 4.29 40.58 -27.93
C GLY A 154 3.92 39.97 -26.57
N PRO A 155 2.63 39.66 -26.34
CA PRO A 155 2.20 38.90 -25.17
C PRO A 155 2.70 37.47 -25.28
N LEU A 156 3.60 37.07 -24.39
CA LEU A 156 4.01 35.68 -24.21
C LEU A 156 3.18 35.05 -23.10
N SER A 157 2.77 33.81 -23.28
CA SER A 157 2.00 33.03 -22.31
C SER A 157 2.45 31.58 -22.39
N ALA A 158 2.40 30.87 -21.28
CA ALA A 158 2.69 29.45 -21.24
C ALA A 158 1.48 28.65 -20.73
N LYS A 159 1.47 27.36 -21.06
CA LYS A 159 0.50 26.41 -20.56
C LYS A 159 1.21 25.10 -20.22
N ALA A 160 0.69 24.39 -19.24
CA ALA A 160 1.17 23.06 -18.86
C ALA A 160 0.00 22.15 -18.55
N TYR A 161 0.18 20.86 -18.82
CA TYR A 161 -0.82 19.82 -18.60
C TYR A 161 -0.25 18.74 -17.68
N ALA A 162 -0.96 18.43 -16.61
CA ALA A 162 -0.52 17.51 -15.58
C ALA A 162 -1.62 16.55 -15.15
N GLY A 163 -1.23 15.40 -14.62
CA GLY A 163 -2.10 14.44 -13.97
C GLY A 163 -1.42 13.80 -12.77
N VAL A 164 -2.15 12.97 -12.03
CA VAL A 164 -1.59 12.16 -10.95
C VAL A 164 -1.40 10.73 -11.45
N GLY A 165 -0.16 10.26 -11.42
CA GLY A 165 0.14 8.85 -11.57
C GLY A 165 0.18 8.24 -10.18
N SER A 166 -0.74 7.33 -9.89
CA SER A 166 -0.66 6.51 -8.68
C SER A 166 0.01 5.18 -8.99
N ALA A 167 0.64 4.59 -7.99
CA ALA A 167 1.10 3.21 -8.01
C ALA A 167 0.87 2.54 -6.65
N ILE A 168 0.42 1.28 -6.66
CA ILE A 168 0.38 0.46 -5.45
C ILE A 168 1.64 -0.41 -5.41
N CYS A 169 2.47 -0.18 -4.39
CA CYS A 169 3.68 -0.95 -4.14
C CYS A 169 3.44 -2.02 -3.08
N LYS A 170 4.14 -3.16 -3.23
CA LYS A 170 4.13 -4.27 -2.27
C LYS A 170 2.75 -4.90 -2.03
N VAL A 171 1.88 -4.91 -3.04
CA VAL A 171 0.58 -5.58 -2.96
C VAL A 171 0.80 -7.05 -2.56
N PRO A 172 0.39 -7.48 -1.34
CA PRO A 172 0.36 -8.89 -1.04
C PRO A 172 -0.65 -9.52 -1.99
N PRO A 173 -0.34 -10.69 -2.57
CA PRO A 173 -1.11 -11.23 -3.68
C PRO A 173 -2.39 -11.93 -3.19
N VAL A 174 -3.16 -11.26 -2.33
CA VAL A 174 -4.25 -11.81 -1.55
C VAL A 174 -5.50 -10.94 -1.68
N MET A 175 -6.62 -11.57 -2.00
CA MET A 175 -7.93 -10.93 -2.03
C MET A 175 -8.98 -11.72 -1.27
N MET A 176 -10.06 -11.04 -0.90
CA MET A 176 -11.30 -11.66 -0.47
C MET A 176 -12.49 -10.98 -1.16
N CYS A 177 -13.48 -11.78 -1.52
CA CYS A 177 -14.78 -11.27 -1.91
C CYS A 177 -15.46 -10.66 -0.68
N ASN A 178 -16.07 -9.50 -0.84
CA ASN A 178 -16.75 -8.77 0.22
C ASN A 178 -17.85 -9.65 0.84
N PRO A 179 -17.74 -10.02 2.12
CA PRO A 179 -18.75 -10.84 2.79
C PRO A 179 -20.10 -10.14 2.93
N ASP A 180 -20.13 -8.82 2.97
CA ASP A 180 -21.35 -8.01 3.10
C ASP A 180 -22.06 -7.84 1.75
N GLU A 181 -21.46 -8.32 0.65
CA GLU A 181 -21.99 -8.13 -0.70
C GLU A 181 -23.34 -8.85 -0.88
N PRO A 182 -24.43 -8.11 -1.16
CA PRO A 182 -25.73 -8.72 -1.36
C PRO A 182 -25.78 -9.51 -2.67
N THR A 183 -26.64 -10.52 -2.72
CA THR A 183 -26.91 -11.26 -3.97
C THR A 183 -27.44 -10.30 -5.04
N GLY A 184 -26.85 -10.34 -6.24
CA GLY A 184 -27.23 -9.46 -7.34
C GLY A 184 -26.71 -8.03 -7.21
N ASN A 185 -25.74 -7.78 -6.33
CA ASN A 185 -25.03 -6.50 -6.27
C ASN A 185 -24.45 -6.14 -7.65
N THR A 186 -24.66 -4.90 -8.09
CA THR A 186 -24.04 -4.33 -9.29
C THR A 186 -23.14 -3.14 -8.96
N ASN A 187 -22.99 -2.81 -7.66
CA ASN A 187 -22.13 -1.73 -7.21
C ASN A 187 -20.75 -2.28 -6.83
N GLU A 188 -19.76 -2.05 -7.68
CA GLU A 188 -18.37 -2.49 -7.47
C GLU A 188 -17.71 -1.82 -6.26
N SER A 189 -18.28 -0.72 -5.75
CA SER A 189 -17.80 0.02 -4.57
C SER A 189 -18.69 -0.15 -3.33
N TYR A 190 -19.55 -1.17 -3.27
CA TYR A 190 -20.32 -1.50 -2.07
C TYR A 190 -19.40 -1.72 -0.87
N ALA A 191 -19.68 -1.00 0.23
CA ALA A 191 -18.79 -0.96 1.39
C ALA A 191 -18.76 -2.28 2.16
N PHE A 192 -17.59 -2.62 2.71
CA PHE A 192 -17.42 -3.71 3.68
C PHE A 192 -17.19 -3.14 5.09
N ASN A 193 -18.00 -3.57 6.06
CA ASN A 193 -17.93 -3.13 7.44
C ASN A 193 -17.13 -4.14 8.28
N ALA A 194 -15.80 -4.13 8.12
CA ALA A 194 -14.92 -4.99 8.89
C ALA A 194 -14.94 -4.61 10.39
N VAL A 195 -15.28 -5.55 11.27
CA VAL A 195 -15.24 -5.35 12.72
C VAL A 195 -13.94 -5.94 13.28
N ARG A 196 -13.20 -5.13 14.03
CA ARG A 196 -11.95 -5.55 14.67
C ARG A 196 -12.18 -6.75 15.60
N GLY A 197 -11.35 -7.78 15.46
CA GLY A 197 -11.43 -9.02 16.25
C GLY A 197 -12.30 -10.12 15.64
N ASP A 198 -13.12 -9.81 14.63
CA ASP A 198 -13.90 -10.85 13.94
C ASP A 198 -12.97 -11.83 13.22
N GLY A 199 -13.25 -13.11 13.39
CA GLY A 199 -12.56 -14.14 12.62
C GLY A 199 -13.18 -14.33 11.24
N LEU A 200 -12.35 -14.47 10.21
CA LEU A 200 -12.78 -14.72 8.83
C LEU A 200 -12.29 -16.08 8.35
N LYS A 201 -13.20 -16.90 7.83
CA LYS A 201 -12.88 -18.13 7.10
C LYS A 201 -12.61 -17.81 5.65
N LEU A 202 -11.34 -17.78 5.26
CA LEU A 202 -10.96 -17.25 3.96
C LEU A 202 -11.22 -18.25 2.81
N ILE A 203 -11.03 -19.57 2.97
CA ILE A 203 -11.08 -20.49 1.83
C ILE A 203 -12.13 -21.59 1.97
N THR A 204 -12.98 -21.76 0.95
CA THR A 204 -13.91 -22.91 0.81
C THR A 204 -13.85 -23.65 -0.54
N GLY A 205 -12.88 -23.35 -1.42
CA GLY A 205 -12.69 -24.09 -2.68
C GLY A 205 -13.35 -23.48 -3.93
N ASN A 206 -14.03 -22.34 -3.80
CA ASN A 206 -14.46 -21.50 -4.92
C ASN A 206 -14.02 -20.05 -4.62
N ALA A 207 -13.36 -19.33 -5.55
CA ALA A 207 -12.78 -18.01 -5.26
C ALA A 207 -13.71 -16.83 -5.59
N ASP A 208 -14.88 -17.13 -6.18
CA ASP A 208 -15.70 -16.17 -6.92
C ASP A 208 -17.05 -15.86 -6.22
N ALA A 209 -17.16 -16.15 -4.91
CA ALA A 209 -18.39 -15.88 -4.15
C ALA A 209 -18.10 -15.06 -2.88
N PRO A 210 -19.06 -14.23 -2.41
CA PRO A 210 -18.91 -13.41 -1.21
C PRO A 210 -18.25 -14.14 -0.04
N GLY A 211 -17.21 -13.53 0.52
CA GLY A 211 -16.40 -14.04 1.61
C GLY A 211 -15.34 -15.09 1.24
N ASN A 212 -15.32 -15.57 -0.01
CA ASN A 212 -14.24 -16.45 -0.44
C ASN A 212 -12.98 -15.68 -0.76
N PHE A 213 -11.86 -16.34 -0.55
CA PHE A 213 -10.53 -15.84 -0.78
C PHE A 213 -10.01 -16.28 -2.13
N GLY A 214 -9.22 -15.40 -2.72
CA GLY A 214 -8.44 -15.73 -3.89
C GLY A 214 -7.10 -15.03 -3.87
N TRP A 215 -6.37 -15.22 -4.95
CA TRP A 215 -5.05 -14.67 -5.11
C TRP A 215 -5.10 -13.51 -6.09
N LEU A 216 -4.35 -12.47 -5.81
CA LEU A 216 -4.02 -11.47 -6.83
C LEU A 216 -2.82 -11.97 -7.61
N ASP A 217 -2.70 -11.56 -8.86
CA ASP A 217 -1.56 -11.89 -9.69
C ASP A 217 -0.33 -11.17 -9.14
N SER A 218 0.63 -11.96 -8.65
CA SER A 218 1.93 -11.43 -8.28
C SER A 218 2.70 -11.10 -9.56
N VAL A 219 3.07 -9.83 -9.74
CA VAL A 219 3.99 -9.37 -10.80
C VAL A 219 5.33 -10.12 -10.71
N PHE A 220 5.66 -10.63 -9.52
CA PHE A 220 6.78 -11.52 -9.28
C PHE A 220 6.52 -12.92 -9.86
N GLN A 221 6.83 -13.08 -11.15
CA GLN A 221 6.87 -14.35 -11.89
C GLN A 221 5.52 -15.08 -12.04
N ASN A 222 5.38 -15.83 -13.14
CA ASN A 222 4.13 -16.49 -13.49
C ASN A 222 3.87 -17.78 -12.67
N GLY A 223 2.60 -18.06 -12.41
CA GLY A 223 2.14 -19.34 -11.83
C GLY A 223 2.18 -19.44 -10.30
N ALA A 224 1.88 -20.64 -9.79
CA ALA A 224 1.70 -20.94 -8.38
C ALA A 224 2.98 -20.81 -7.53
N ASN A 225 4.16 -21.04 -8.13
CA ASN A 225 5.43 -20.99 -7.41
C ASN A 225 5.90 -19.55 -7.16
N GLY A 226 5.66 -18.63 -8.11
CA GLY A 226 5.89 -17.19 -7.91
C GLY A 226 5.00 -16.61 -6.81
N LEU A 227 3.73 -17.02 -6.78
CA LEU A 227 2.78 -16.67 -5.73
C LEU A 227 3.20 -17.21 -4.35
N ALA A 228 3.62 -18.47 -4.27
CA ALA A 228 4.13 -19.07 -3.04
C ALA A 228 5.40 -18.35 -2.54
N ALA A 229 6.30 -17.96 -3.44
CA ALA A 229 7.47 -17.16 -3.10
C ALA A 229 7.09 -15.77 -2.59
N ALA A 230 6.17 -15.07 -3.26
CA ALA A 230 5.70 -13.74 -2.86
C ALA A 230 5.06 -13.71 -1.46
N LEU A 231 4.40 -14.80 -1.05
CA LEU A 231 3.76 -14.93 0.27
C LEU A 231 4.68 -15.50 1.35
N GLY A 232 5.59 -16.38 0.95
CA GLY A 232 6.50 -17.10 1.82
C GLY A 232 7.76 -16.29 2.17
N TYR A 233 8.28 -15.47 1.26
CA TYR A 233 9.56 -14.78 1.46
C TYR A 233 9.48 -13.67 2.52
N ASP A 234 10.60 -13.42 3.19
CA ASP A 234 10.74 -12.38 4.22
C ASP A 234 10.63 -10.97 3.63
N THR A 235 11.10 -10.80 2.39
CA THR A 235 10.96 -9.56 1.63
C THR A 235 9.91 -9.75 0.53
N ILE A 236 8.93 -8.86 0.50
CA ILE A 236 7.97 -8.78 -0.60
C ILE A 236 8.72 -8.22 -1.82
N GLN A 237 9.10 -9.10 -2.75
CA GLN A 237 9.77 -8.74 -4.01
C GLN A 237 8.76 -8.38 -5.11
N ALA A 238 7.70 -7.64 -4.77
CA ALA A 238 6.71 -7.20 -5.75
C ALA A 238 7.03 -5.79 -6.25
N ASP A 239 7.11 -5.63 -7.57
CA ASP A 239 7.23 -4.33 -8.22
C ASP A 239 6.00 -3.46 -7.94
N CYS A 240 6.19 -2.14 -7.92
CA CYS A 240 5.07 -1.20 -7.89
C CYS A 240 4.25 -1.34 -9.18
N GLN A 241 2.93 -1.52 -9.04
CA GLN A 241 2.01 -1.51 -10.18
C GLN A 241 1.40 -0.13 -10.32
N THR A 242 1.28 0.38 -11.54
CA THR A 242 0.41 1.53 -11.84
C THR A 242 -1.02 1.19 -11.41
N VAL A 243 -1.81 2.16 -10.95
CA VAL A 243 -3.19 1.93 -10.45
C VAL A 243 -4.17 1.64 -11.57
N ASP A 244 -3.78 0.86 -12.57
CA ASP A 244 -4.71 0.20 -13.48
C ASP A 244 -5.37 -1.01 -12.75
N GLY A 245 -5.68 -0.85 -11.46
CA GLY A 245 -6.25 -1.86 -10.58
C GLY A 245 -5.32 -3.05 -10.26
N VAL A 246 -5.85 -3.97 -9.45
CA VAL A 246 -5.27 -5.28 -9.20
C VAL A 246 -5.79 -6.30 -10.22
N SER A 247 -5.01 -7.36 -10.45
CA SER A 247 -5.44 -8.49 -11.28
C SER A 247 -5.67 -9.72 -10.42
N THR A 248 -6.74 -10.47 -10.62
CA THR A 248 -6.97 -11.76 -9.93
C THR A 248 -6.21 -12.90 -10.62
N LYS A 249 -5.86 -13.92 -9.85
CA LYS A 249 -5.20 -15.13 -10.30
C LYS A 249 -6.08 -16.34 -10.03
N THR A 250 -6.23 -17.18 -11.05
CA THR A 250 -6.99 -18.42 -10.96
C THR A 250 -6.21 -19.54 -10.31
N GLY A 251 -6.90 -20.34 -9.51
CA GLY A 251 -6.39 -21.60 -9.01
C GLY A 251 -5.75 -21.47 -7.63
N MET A 252 -6.24 -22.30 -6.71
CA MET A 252 -5.63 -22.51 -5.42
C MET A 252 -4.56 -23.59 -5.55
N SER A 253 -3.33 -23.28 -5.17
CA SER A 253 -2.28 -24.30 -5.04
C SER A 253 -1.99 -24.60 -3.59
N THR A 254 -1.80 -25.89 -3.27
CA THR A 254 -1.33 -26.34 -1.96
C THR A 254 0.01 -25.71 -1.59
N SER A 255 0.85 -25.42 -2.58
CA SER A 255 2.16 -24.77 -2.39
C SER A 255 2.08 -23.39 -1.73
N VAL A 256 0.98 -22.66 -1.94
CA VAL A 256 0.81 -21.34 -1.34
C VAL A 256 0.40 -21.45 0.12
N LEU A 257 -0.43 -22.45 0.46
CA LEU A 257 -0.80 -22.74 1.84
C LEU A 257 0.40 -23.27 2.63
N ASP A 258 1.24 -24.11 2.01
CA ASP A 258 2.52 -24.53 2.57
C ASP A 258 3.44 -23.31 2.81
N ALA A 259 3.47 -22.34 1.91
CA ALA A 259 4.22 -21.10 2.10
C ALA A 259 3.69 -20.25 3.26
N LEU A 260 2.37 -20.13 3.43
CA LEU A 260 1.77 -19.48 4.60
C LEU A 260 2.10 -20.22 5.90
N ASN A 261 2.12 -21.56 5.87
CA ASN A 261 2.47 -22.40 7.01
C ASN A 261 3.93 -22.20 7.49
N THR A 262 4.85 -21.76 6.63
CA THR A 262 6.23 -21.40 7.06
C THR A 262 6.24 -20.27 8.08
N ARG A 263 5.25 -19.36 8.06
CA ARG A 263 5.10 -18.28 9.07
C ARG A 263 4.82 -18.84 10.47
N PHE A 264 4.34 -20.07 10.52
CA PHE A 264 4.12 -20.88 11.71
C PHE A 264 5.27 -21.86 11.96
N ASP A 265 6.40 -21.85 11.25
CA ASP A 265 7.41 -22.90 11.41
C ASP A 265 6.85 -24.32 11.11
N VAL A 266 5.84 -24.41 10.25
CA VAL A 266 5.26 -25.68 9.77
C VAL A 266 5.60 -25.83 8.30
N TYR A 267 6.42 -26.84 7.97
CA TYR A 267 6.90 -27.06 6.61
C TYR A 267 6.33 -28.33 5.99
N ALA A 268 6.09 -28.29 4.68
CA ALA A 268 5.67 -29.45 3.91
C ALA A 268 6.72 -30.58 4.04
N ASN A 269 6.25 -31.79 4.32
CA ASN A 269 7.07 -32.99 4.49
C ASN A 269 8.18 -32.89 5.56
N GLY A 270 8.10 -31.92 6.48
CA GLY A 270 9.12 -31.71 7.52
C GLY A 270 10.45 -31.17 7.01
N ASN A 271 10.55 -30.84 5.73
CA ASN A 271 11.75 -30.25 5.18
C ASN A 271 11.67 -28.74 5.38
N SER A 272 12.54 -28.20 6.22
CA SER A 272 12.66 -26.77 6.55
C SER A 272 13.22 -25.93 5.39
N THR A 273 12.89 -26.31 4.15
CA THR A 273 13.24 -25.59 2.94
C THR A 273 12.11 -24.63 2.57
N CYS A 274 12.44 -23.34 2.54
CA CYS A 274 11.67 -22.34 1.80
C CYS A 274 11.52 -22.79 0.32
N PRO A 275 10.46 -22.40 -0.41
CA PRO A 275 10.37 -22.63 -1.85
C PRO A 275 11.62 -22.06 -2.54
N SER A 276 12.61 -22.91 -2.79
CA SER A 276 13.99 -22.50 -3.13
C SER A 276 14.16 -22.02 -4.57
N GLN A 277 13.07 -22.04 -5.35
CA GLN A 277 13.12 -21.83 -6.80
C GLN A 277 13.58 -20.42 -7.19
N TYR A 278 13.53 -19.44 -6.27
CA TYR A 278 13.93 -18.05 -6.55
C TYR A 278 14.83 -17.41 -5.49
N GLY A 279 15.50 -18.22 -4.65
CA GLY A 279 16.57 -17.75 -3.76
C GLY A 279 16.16 -16.89 -2.55
N GLY A 280 14.88 -16.89 -2.14
CA GLY A 280 14.43 -16.15 -0.96
C GLY A 280 14.53 -16.93 0.35
N THR A 281 14.35 -16.23 1.46
CA THR A 281 14.29 -16.79 2.82
C THR A 281 12.86 -16.77 3.33
N CYS A 282 12.40 -17.88 3.91
CA CYS A 282 11.07 -18.00 4.51
C CYS A 282 11.21 -18.19 6.02
N SER A 283 11.53 -17.12 6.75
CA SER A 283 11.67 -17.19 8.19
C SER A 283 10.27 -17.28 8.84
N PRO A 284 10.09 -18.08 9.89
CA PRO A 284 8.87 -18.04 10.69
C PRO A 284 8.75 -16.72 11.46
N SER A 285 7.58 -16.47 12.06
CA SER A 285 7.49 -15.42 13.09
C SER A 285 8.30 -15.82 14.33
N SER A 286 8.77 -14.86 15.12
CA SER A 286 9.33 -15.16 16.45
C SER A 286 8.27 -15.73 17.39
N ASN A 287 6.99 -15.36 17.22
CA ASN A 287 5.86 -16.01 17.89
C ASN A 287 5.12 -16.88 16.89
N THR A 288 5.33 -18.20 17.00
CA THR A 288 4.72 -19.23 16.17
C THR A 288 3.58 -19.94 16.87
N ARG A 289 3.02 -19.44 17.98
CA ARG A 289 1.96 -20.10 18.77
C ARG A 289 0.93 -20.82 17.88
N LYS A 290 0.72 -22.12 18.14
CA LYS A 290 -0.15 -23.03 17.37
C LYS A 290 -0.69 -24.15 18.26
N ASP A 291 -1.71 -24.85 17.78
CA ASP A 291 -2.31 -26.02 18.43
C ASP A 291 -1.70 -27.36 17.96
N LEU A 292 -0.43 -27.33 17.53
CA LEU A 292 0.29 -28.51 17.02
C LEU A 292 1.49 -28.83 17.93
N VAL A 293 1.80 -30.11 18.02
CA VAL A 293 2.92 -30.68 18.78
C VAL A 293 3.85 -31.46 17.86
N CYS A 294 5.09 -31.64 18.30
CA CYS A 294 6.00 -32.61 17.71
C CYS A 294 6.91 -33.22 18.78
N ASN A 295 7.59 -34.31 18.45
CA ASN A 295 8.51 -34.97 19.36
C ASN A 295 9.75 -34.10 19.59
N SER A 296 10.10 -33.91 20.86
CA SER A 296 11.33 -33.25 21.28
C SER A 296 12.11 -34.13 22.25
N ASN A 297 13.45 -34.18 22.09
CA ASN A 297 14.33 -34.87 23.03
C ASN A 297 14.99 -33.89 24.02
N ASP A 298 15.12 -32.63 23.64
CA ASP A 298 15.79 -31.56 24.40
C ASP A 298 14.81 -30.48 24.89
N GLY A 299 13.55 -30.56 24.48
CA GLY A 299 12.54 -29.53 24.74
C GLY A 299 12.71 -28.27 23.89
N LEU A 300 13.66 -28.23 22.95
CA LEU A 300 14.02 -27.02 22.19
C LEU A 300 13.82 -27.22 20.69
N THR A 301 14.02 -28.45 20.20
CA THR A 301 13.98 -28.77 18.77
C THR A 301 12.90 -29.77 18.44
N CYS A 302 12.31 -29.58 17.26
CA CYS A 302 11.32 -30.47 16.68
C CYS A 302 12.03 -31.59 15.91
N ASN A 303 11.82 -32.86 16.28
CA ASN A 303 12.52 -34.01 15.70
C ASN A 303 11.71 -34.74 14.61
N ASN A 304 10.47 -34.33 14.39
CA ASN A 304 9.56 -34.88 13.38
C ASN A 304 8.54 -33.81 12.95
N ASN A 305 7.65 -34.17 12.03
CA ASN A 305 6.61 -33.24 11.57
C ASN A 305 5.65 -32.88 12.70
N PHE A 306 5.21 -31.62 12.70
CA PHE A 306 4.11 -31.17 13.54
C PHE A 306 2.82 -31.95 13.26
N GLY A 307 2.13 -32.32 14.33
CA GLY A 307 0.86 -33.02 14.32
C GLY A 307 -0.10 -32.49 15.38
N VAL A 308 -1.33 -33.01 15.37
CA VAL A 308 -2.34 -32.67 16.39
C VAL A 308 -2.07 -33.52 17.63
N SER A 309 -2.15 -32.93 18.82
CA SER A 309 -1.95 -33.65 20.09
C SER A 309 -3.03 -34.71 20.33
N SER A 310 -2.77 -35.60 21.29
CA SER A 310 -3.71 -36.65 21.69
C SER A 310 -5.02 -36.11 22.28
N ASN A 311 -4.97 -34.98 22.98
CA ASN A 311 -6.12 -34.27 23.53
C ASN A 311 -6.14 -32.81 23.02
N PRO A 312 -6.62 -32.57 21.79
CA PRO A 312 -6.62 -31.26 21.15
C PRO A 312 -7.86 -30.44 21.50
N TYR A 313 -7.79 -29.11 21.32
CA TYR A 313 -8.95 -28.22 21.51
C TYR A 313 -10.04 -28.50 20.48
N ARG A 314 -11.12 -29.18 20.89
CA ARG A 314 -12.21 -29.65 20.01
C ARG A 314 -13.57 -29.47 20.70
N PRO A 315 -14.03 -28.22 20.90
CA PRO A 315 -15.34 -27.99 21.50
C PRO A 315 -16.44 -28.53 20.58
N THR A 316 -17.43 -29.20 21.15
CA THR A 316 -18.59 -29.73 20.40
C THR A 316 -19.80 -28.80 20.42
N THR A 317 -19.75 -27.76 21.24
CA THR A 317 -20.78 -26.73 21.40
C THR A 317 -20.17 -25.35 21.21
N VAL A 318 -20.98 -24.38 20.76
CA VAL A 318 -20.59 -22.96 20.63
C VAL A 318 -20.60 -22.30 22.02
N ALA A 319 -19.71 -22.76 22.89
CA ALA A 319 -19.56 -22.30 24.27
C ALA A 319 -18.13 -22.51 24.74
N ALA A 320 -17.68 -21.66 25.67
CA ALA A 320 -16.38 -21.80 26.30
C ALA A 320 -16.28 -23.11 27.09
N LEU A 321 -15.09 -23.73 27.08
CA LEU A 321 -14.83 -24.94 27.86
C LEU A 321 -14.84 -24.65 29.36
N THR A 322 -15.58 -25.45 30.11
CA THR A 322 -15.61 -25.40 31.58
C THR A 322 -14.76 -26.49 32.23
N SER A 323 -14.47 -27.57 31.49
CA SER A 323 -13.71 -28.74 31.92
C SER A 323 -13.07 -29.42 30.71
N SER A 324 -12.23 -30.45 30.94
CA SER A 324 -11.58 -31.23 29.88
C SER A 324 -10.74 -30.36 28.94
N TYR A 325 -9.85 -29.56 29.53
CA TYR A 325 -8.98 -28.67 28.79
C TYR A 325 -7.97 -29.46 27.93
N PRO A 326 -7.62 -28.95 26.75
CA PRO A 326 -6.68 -29.61 25.83
C PRO A 326 -5.24 -29.56 26.35
N ASP A 327 -4.37 -30.39 25.77
CA ASP A 327 -2.95 -30.44 26.10
C ASP A 327 -2.22 -29.15 25.70
N ILE A 328 -2.64 -28.53 24.59
CA ILE A 328 -2.09 -27.26 24.09
C ILE A 328 -3.18 -26.49 23.34
N MET A 329 -3.05 -25.16 23.32
CA MET A 329 -3.90 -24.29 22.52
C MET A 329 -3.07 -23.31 21.68
N GLY A 330 -3.34 -23.29 20.38
CA GLY A 330 -3.11 -22.11 19.54
C GLY A 330 -4.18 -21.05 19.82
N TYR A 331 -4.17 -19.95 19.06
CA TYR A 331 -5.29 -19.02 19.11
C TYR A 331 -6.53 -19.71 18.53
N PRO A 332 -7.60 -19.96 19.32
CA PRO A 332 -8.75 -20.68 18.82
C PRO A 332 -9.55 -19.80 17.85
N ARG A 333 -10.25 -20.41 16.89
CA ARG A 333 -11.26 -19.73 16.07
C ARG A 333 -12.36 -19.10 16.94
N ASP A 334 -13.21 -18.27 16.34
CA ASP A 334 -14.40 -17.80 17.05
C ASP A 334 -15.22 -19.03 17.44
N LEU A 335 -15.89 -19.01 18.60
CA LEU A 335 -16.59 -20.17 19.14
C LEU A 335 -17.60 -20.74 18.14
N CYS A 336 -18.22 -19.89 17.31
CA CYS A 336 -19.14 -20.33 16.26
C CYS A 336 -18.48 -21.02 15.07
N HIS A 337 -17.15 -20.89 14.93
CA HIS A 337 -16.30 -21.58 13.95
C HIS A 337 -15.42 -22.68 14.57
N ALA A 338 -15.33 -22.75 15.90
CA ALA A 338 -14.43 -23.66 16.62
C ALA A 338 -14.99 -25.09 16.77
N VAL A 339 -16.27 -25.29 16.48
CA VAL A 339 -16.98 -26.58 16.50
C VAL A 339 -16.83 -27.35 15.18
N PRO A 340 -17.22 -28.64 15.09
CA PRO A 340 -17.19 -29.38 13.82
C PRO A 340 -17.90 -28.60 12.71
N GLN A 341 -17.40 -28.67 11.48
CA GLN A 341 -17.89 -27.89 10.33
C GLN A 341 -19.41 -27.98 10.14
N GLY A 342 -20.00 -29.16 10.33
CA GLY A 342 -21.46 -29.37 10.23
C GLY A 342 -22.29 -28.75 11.37
N SER A 343 -21.64 -28.28 12.43
CA SER A 343 -22.26 -27.68 13.62
C SER A 343 -21.93 -26.20 13.78
N GLN A 344 -21.18 -25.61 12.85
CA GLN A 344 -20.82 -24.19 12.90
C GLN A 344 -22.08 -23.32 12.72
N THR A 345 -22.16 -22.24 13.51
CA THR A 345 -23.34 -21.36 13.52
C THR A 345 -23.09 -20.02 12.84
N CYS A 346 -21.83 -19.73 12.50
CA CYS A 346 -21.44 -18.57 11.70
C CYS A 346 -21.15 -19.00 10.26
N GLY A 347 -21.27 -18.06 9.33
CA GLY A 347 -20.95 -18.26 7.92
C GLY A 347 -19.44 -18.12 7.67
N ILE A 348 -19.06 -17.04 6.99
CA ILE A 348 -17.66 -16.72 6.71
C ILE A 348 -17.10 -15.77 7.78
N VAL A 349 -17.92 -14.80 8.19
CA VAL A 349 -17.60 -13.84 9.24
C VAL A 349 -18.03 -14.42 10.58
N GLY A 350 -17.12 -14.37 11.54
CA GLY A 350 -17.33 -14.75 12.92
C GLY A 350 -17.93 -13.61 13.74
N ASN A 351 -17.55 -13.53 15.02
CA ASN A 351 -18.18 -12.62 15.98
C ASN A 351 -17.23 -12.17 17.11
N ALA A 352 -15.92 -12.29 16.90
CA ALA A 352 -14.85 -11.94 17.84
C ALA A 352 -14.91 -12.62 19.22
N THR A 353 -15.78 -13.63 19.36
CA THR A 353 -15.99 -14.34 20.62
C THR A 353 -15.22 -15.65 20.56
N TRP A 354 -14.13 -15.73 21.32
CA TRP A 354 -13.26 -16.90 21.37
C TRP A 354 -12.96 -17.30 22.81
N ASP A 355 -12.52 -18.55 23.00
CA ASP A 355 -12.35 -19.15 24.32
C ASP A 355 -11.07 -18.67 25.02
N ARG A 356 -11.11 -17.41 25.48
CA ARG A 356 -10.00 -16.73 26.18
C ARG A 356 -9.61 -17.44 27.46
N ASP A 357 -10.60 -17.85 28.25
CA ASP A 357 -10.38 -18.48 29.55
C ASP A 357 -9.72 -19.86 29.39
N ALA A 358 -10.16 -20.69 28.42
CA ALA A 358 -9.46 -21.93 28.12
C ALA A 358 -8.03 -21.67 27.61
N TYR A 359 -7.86 -20.68 26.72
CA TYR A 359 -6.54 -20.33 26.17
C TYR A 359 -5.54 -19.93 27.28
N PHE A 360 -5.91 -18.99 28.15
CA PHE A 360 -5.03 -18.54 29.23
C PHE A 360 -4.84 -19.60 30.31
N ARG A 361 -5.85 -20.44 30.56
CA ARG A 361 -5.68 -21.58 31.45
C ARG A 361 -4.66 -22.57 30.92
N VAL A 362 -4.78 -22.98 29.66
CA VAL A 362 -3.91 -24.00 29.06
C VAL A 362 -2.50 -23.48 28.89
N ASN A 363 -2.34 -22.26 28.39
CA ASN A 363 -1.02 -21.73 28.05
C ASN A 363 -0.29 -21.01 29.20
N TYR A 364 -1.02 -20.62 30.26
CA TYR A 364 -0.47 -19.82 31.38
C TYR A 364 -0.93 -20.26 32.78
N GLY A 365 -1.79 -21.28 32.90
CA GLY A 365 -2.31 -21.73 34.19
C GLY A 365 -3.28 -20.77 34.88
N TRP A 366 -3.66 -19.65 34.26
CA TRP A 366 -4.60 -18.69 34.85
C TRP A 366 -6.05 -19.17 34.68
N THR A 367 -6.74 -19.38 35.80
CA THR A 367 -7.98 -20.18 35.83
C THR A 367 -9.28 -19.39 35.65
N SER A 368 -9.21 -18.08 35.43
CA SER A 368 -10.38 -17.23 35.22
C SER A 368 -10.02 -15.94 34.49
N GLN A 369 -11.03 -15.26 33.94
CA GLN A 369 -10.89 -13.92 33.37
C GLN A 369 -10.14 -12.94 34.27
N ALA A 370 -10.53 -12.84 35.54
CA ALA A 370 -9.89 -11.95 36.48
C ALA A 370 -8.41 -12.32 36.70
N ALA A 371 -8.08 -13.61 36.72
CA ALA A 371 -6.72 -14.08 36.94
C ALA A 371 -5.77 -13.71 35.79
N TRP A 372 -6.18 -13.90 34.53
CA TRP A 372 -5.31 -13.56 33.40
C TRP A 372 -5.25 -12.06 33.10
N ILE A 373 -6.32 -11.31 33.36
CA ILE A 373 -6.26 -9.84 33.29
C ILE A 373 -5.24 -9.31 34.30
N ALA A 374 -5.27 -9.81 35.55
CA ALA A 374 -4.28 -9.44 36.55
C ALA A 374 -2.87 -9.93 36.18
N GLY A 375 -2.75 -11.18 35.71
CA GLY A 375 -1.48 -11.80 35.33
C GLY A 375 -0.79 -11.13 34.13
N THR A 376 -1.56 -10.46 33.27
CA THR A 376 -1.05 -9.63 32.17
C THR A 376 -0.77 -8.19 32.62
N ASN A 377 -0.82 -7.89 33.92
CA ASN A 377 -0.72 -6.55 34.50
C ASN A 377 -1.74 -5.56 33.92
N ASN A 378 -2.97 -6.02 33.65
CA ASN A 378 -4.04 -5.27 32.99
C ASN A 378 -3.69 -4.78 31.57
N ALA A 379 -2.67 -5.35 30.93
CA ALA A 379 -2.36 -5.03 29.54
C ALA A 379 -3.40 -5.57 28.55
N LEU A 380 -4.11 -6.64 28.92
CA LEU A 380 -5.19 -7.25 28.14
C LEU A 380 -6.54 -7.09 28.87
N GLY A 381 -7.55 -6.61 28.15
CA GLY A 381 -8.92 -6.48 28.63
C GLY A 381 -9.79 -7.71 28.34
N PRO A 382 -11.01 -7.79 28.90
CA PRO A 382 -11.90 -8.96 28.76
C PRO A 382 -12.30 -9.28 27.32
N THR A 383 -12.25 -8.29 26.42
CA THR A 383 -12.56 -8.42 25.00
C THR A 383 -11.30 -8.51 24.13
N ALA A 384 -10.14 -8.80 24.71
CA ALA A 384 -8.86 -8.85 23.99
C ALA A 384 -8.97 -9.69 22.70
N THR A 385 -8.49 -9.13 21.61
CA THR A 385 -8.37 -9.79 20.31
C THR A 385 -7.18 -10.75 20.32
N ARG A 386 -7.16 -11.75 19.43
CA ARG A 386 -5.99 -12.65 19.32
C ARG A 386 -4.75 -11.89 18.93
N TYR A 387 -4.87 -10.85 18.11
CA TYR A 387 -3.75 -10.01 17.72
C TYR A 387 -3.19 -9.20 18.90
N GLU A 388 -4.04 -8.73 19.82
CA GLU A 388 -3.58 -8.09 21.06
C GLU A 388 -2.85 -9.09 21.96
N VAL A 389 -3.38 -10.32 22.10
CA VAL A 389 -2.69 -11.38 22.84
C VAL A 389 -1.34 -11.70 22.18
N TYR A 390 -1.30 -11.86 20.86
CA TYR A 390 -0.08 -12.08 20.09
C TYR A 390 0.99 -11.02 20.34
N ASN A 391 0.60 -9.73 20.29
CA ASN A 391 1.52 -8.62 20.55
C ASN A 391 2.00 -8.62 22.01
N TRP A 392 1.11 -8.92 22.96
CA TRP A 392 1.47 -9.04 24.36
C TRP A 392 2.47 -10.19 24.58
N GLU A 393 2.28 -11.34 23.95
CA GLU A 393 3.18 -12.49 24.04
C GLU A 393 4.56 -12.21 23.42
N VAL A 394 4.61 -11.47 22.31
CA VAL A 394 5.87 -11.02 21.71
C VAL A 394 6.64 -10.12 22.68
N ALA A 395 5.95 -9.23 23.40
CA ALA A 395 6.55 -8.37 24.42
C ALA A 395 6.91 -9.12 25.72
N HIS A 396 6.22 -10.22 26.02
CA HIS A 396 6.37 -11.02 27.24
C HIS A 396 6.61 -12.50 26.89
N PRO A 397 7.79 -12.83 26.33
CA PRO A 397 8.06 -14.17 25.84
C PRO A 397 8.02 -15.24 26.94
N SER A 398 8.23 -14.84 28.21
CA SER A 398 8.09 -15.68 29.38
C SER A 398 7.54 -14.89 30.56
N VAL A 399 6.59 -15.46 31.30
CA VAL A 399 5.94 -14.90 32.49
C VAL A 399 5.75 -15.98 33.56
N ILE A 400 5.43 -15.57 34.79
CA ILE A 400 4.99 -16.50 35.82
C ILE A 400 3.48 -16.68 35.72
N GLY A 401 3.05 -17.91 35.48
CA GLY A 401 1.65 -18.29 35.33
C GLY A 401 0.91 -18.52 36.65
N GLY A 402 -0.36 -18.93 36.54
CA GLY A 402 -1.25 -19.12 37.68
C GLY A 402 -0.87 -20.28 38.60
N ASP A 403 -0.04 -21.22 38.12
CA ASP A 403 0.51 -22.33 38.89
C ASP A 403 1.93 -22.05 39.44
N ASN A 404 2.36 -20.79 39.41
CA ASN A 404 3.66 -20.31 39.89
C ASN A 404 4.86 -20.92 39.14
N LYS A 405 4.68 -21.30 37.88
CA LYS A 405 5.74 -21.76 36.96
C LYS A 405 5.96 -20.78 35.83
N SER A 406 7.06 -20.95 35.10
CA SER A 406 7.32 -20.20 33.87
C SER A 406 6.39 -20.68 32.76
N HIS A 407 5.74 -19.75 32.07
CA HIS A 407 4.88 -19.96 30.90
C HIS A 407 5.18 -18.91 29.84
N GLY A 408 4.74 -19.12 28.60
CA GLY A 408 4.92 -18.13 27.53
C GLY A 408 5.23 -18.78 26.19
N ILE A 409 5.60 -17.96 25.20
CA ILE A 409 6.02 -18.46 23.89
C ILE A 409 7.44 -19.04 23.93
N GLY A 410 8.31 -18.47 24.77
CA GLY A 410 9.69 -18.90 24.98
C GLY A 410 9.84 -20.07 25.95
N VAL A 411 8.73 -20.59 26.49
CA VAL A 411 8.72 -21.77 27.35
C VAL A 411 8.10 -22.94 26.57
N PRO A 412 8.86 -24.02 26.32
CA PRO A 412 8.34 -25.20 25.65
C PRO A 412 7.20 -25.86 26.45
N HIS A 413 6.10 -26.18 25.79
CA HIS A 413 4.94 -26.83 26.41
C HIS A 413 5.07 -28.35 26.24
N VAL A 414 5.72 -29.01 27.20
CA VAL A 414 5.83 -30.48 27.22
C VAL A 414 4.48 -31.08 27.59
N THR A 415 3.93 -31.90 26.70
CA THR A 415 2.67 -32.62 26.90
C THR A 415 2.97 -34.08 27.34
N ASN A 416 2.10 -35.04 27.04
CA ASN A 416 2.33 -36.43 27.43
C ASN A 416 3.46 -37.08 26.62
N GLY A 417 4.46 -37.63 27.32
CA GLY A 417 5.57 -38.34 26.68
C GLY A 417 6.62 -37.37 26.10
N LYS A 418 6.92 -37.51 24.79
CA LYS A 418 7.90 -36.67 24.09
C LYS A 418 7.27 -35.55 23.27
N GLU A 419 5.94 -35.47 23.22
CA GLU A 419 5.23 -34.46 22.45
C GLU A 419 5.35 -33.09 23.13
N THR A 420 5.89 -32.13 22.40
CA THR A 420 6.12 -30.76 22.86
C THR A 420 5.49 -29.79 21.88
N GLY A 421 4.79 -28.80 22.42
CA GLY A 421 4.33 -27.64 21.67
C GLY A 421 5.27 -26.46 21.82
N PHE A 422 5.45 -25.71 20.73
CA PHE A 422 6.40 -24.60 20.65
C PHE A 422 5.70 -23.30 20.29
N GLY A 423 5.94 -22.25 21.10
CA GLY A 423 5.49 -20.88 20.82
C GLY A 423 6.51 -20.04 20.05
N ILE A 424 7.74 -20.53 19.90
CA ILE A 424 8.81 -19.99 19.08
C ILE A 424 9.24 -21.03 18.02
N PRO A 425 10.01 -20.66 16.98
CA PRO A 425 10.51 -21.62 15.99
C PRO A 425 11.34 -22.75 16.61
N ALA A 426 11.11 -23.98 16.15
CA ALA A 426 11.74 -25.21 16.65
C ALA A 426 12.42 -26.05 15.55
N ASN A 427 12.35 -25.63 14.28
CA ASN A 427 13.03 -26.28 13.13
C ASN A 427 14.41 -25.67 12.80
N ASN A 428 15.10 -25.07 13.78
CA ASN A 428 16.42 -24.43 13.61
C ASN A 428 16.44 -23.26 12.61
N ILE A 429 15.31 -22.58 12.39
CA ILE A 429 15.24 -21.34 11.61
C ILE A 429 14.91 -20.20 12.57
N ALA A 430 15.71 -19.14 12.53
CA ALA A 430 15.49 -17.97 13.35
C ALA A 430 14.17 -17.28 12.97
N GLY A 431 13.35 -16.96 13.98
CA GLY A 431 12.10 -16.23 13.77
C GLY A 431 12.32 -14.74 13.64
N ILE A 432 11.47 -14.07 12.87
CA ILE A 432 11.45 -12.61 12.75
C ILE A 432 10.51 -12.04 13.81
N THR A 433 11.06 -11.17 14.67
CA THR A 433 10.26 -10.44 15.66
C THR A 433 9.52 -9.27 15.00
N PRO A 434 8.18 -9.18 15.18
CA PRO A 434 7.42 -8.01 14.73
C PRO A 434 8.01 -6.73 15.32
N SER A 435 8.21 -5.72 14.48
CA SER A 435 8.65 -4.40 14.91
C SER A 435 8.15 -3.34 13.95
N SER A 436 8.25 -2.06 14.34
CA SER A 436 7.91 -0.93 13.47
C SER A 436 8.80 -0.85 12.22
N ALA A 437 10.06 -1.30 12.31
CA ALA A 437 11.03 -1.30 11.22
C ALA A 437 11.07 -2.61 10.41
N GLY A 438 10.57 -3.73 10.96
CA GLY A 438 10.59 -5.07 10.37
C GLY A 438 9.22 -5.56 9.88
N VAL A 439 9.22 -6.70 9.18
CA VAL A 439 7.98 -7.36 8.72
C VAL A 439 7.36 -8.17 9.86
N ASP A 440 6.07 -7.96 10.10
CA ASP A 440 5.27 -8.88 10.92
C ASP A 440 4.84 -10.07 10.03
N ARG A 441 5.39 -11.26 10.33
CA ARG A 441 5.12 -12.50 9.59
C ARG A 441 3.72 -13.07 9.86
N ARG A 442 2.98 -12.55 10.83
CA ARG A 442 1.62 -12.97 11.16
C ARG A 442 0.55 -12.02 10.64
N ARG A 443 0.94 -10.81 10.23
CA ARG A 443 0.07 -9.84 9.57
C ARG A 443 0.17 -9.99 8.06
N ILE A 444 -0.97 -9.97 7.39
CA ILE A 444 -1.08 -9.84 5.93
C ILE A 444 -2.12 -8.77 5.59
N SER A 445 -1.94 -8.03 4.50
CA SER A 445 -3.01 -7.20 3.95
C SER A 445 -3.81 -7.98 2.90
N VAL A 446 -5.09 -7.67 2.79
CA VAL A 446 -6.05 -8.36 1.90
C VAL A 446 -6.84 -7.30 1.14
N ALA A 447 -6.93 -7.43 -0.18
CA ALA A 447 -7.84 -6.62 -0.99
C ALA A 447 -9.28 -7.11 -0.83
N VAL A 448 -10.21 -6.22 -0.53
CA VAL A 448 -11.65 -6.54 -0.46
C VAL A 448 -12.30 -6.14 -1.78
N LEU A 449 -12.90 -7.11 -2.49
CA LEU A 449 -13.51 -6.91 -3.81
C LEU A 449 -15.00 -7.27 -3.79
N ASN A 450 -15.84 -6.52 -4.50
CA ASN A 450 -17.24 -6.90 -4.71
C ASN A 450 -17.36 -7.88 -5.87
N CYS A 451 -17.14 -9.16 -5.59
CA CYS A 451 -17.02 -10.21 -6.61
C CYS A 451 -18.27 -10.44 -7.45
N ASN A 452 -19.47 -10.27 -6.89
CA ASN A 452 -20.71 -10.37 -7.67
C ASN A 452 -20.83 -9.18 -8.64
N ALA A 453 -20.59 -7.95 -8.16
CA ALA A 453 -20.67 -6.75 -8.99
C ALA A 453 -19.62 -6.76 -10.11
N LEU A 454 -18.40 -7.20 -9.80
CA LEU A 454 -17.31 -7.36 -10.76
C LEU A 454 -17.52 -8.56 -11.71
N ASN A 455 -18.53 -9.39 -11.46
CA ASN A 455 -18.74 -10.67 -12.13
C ASN A 455 -17.42 -11.45 -12.24
N LEU A 456 -16.74 -11.60 -11.11
CA LEU A 456 -15.40 -12.16 -11.04
C LEU A 456 -15.42 -13.62 -11.48
N HIS A 457 -14.81 -13.90 -12.63
CA HIS A 457 -14.56 -15.26 -13.11
C HIS A 457 -13.17 -15.34 -13.66
N GLY A 458 -12.37 -16.28 -13.16
CA GLY A 458 -11.05 -16.50 -13.72
C GLY A 458 -10.06 -15.37 -13.41
N LYS A 459 -9.19 -15.03 -14.37
CA LYS A 459 -8.27 -13.88 -14.28
C LYS A 459 -9.00 -12.65 -14.79
N THR A 460 -9.18 -11.67 -13.91
CA THR A 460 -9.78 -10.37 -14.21
C THR A 460 -8.76 -9.29 -13.86
N THR A 461 -8.60 -8.28 -14.71
CA THR A 461 -7.59 -7.21 -14.59
C THR A 461 -8.31 -5.86 -14.48
N GLY A 462 -7.67 -4.82 -13.93
CA GLY A 462 -8.32 -3.51 -13.85
C GLY A 462 -9.25 -3.34 -12.66
N ILE A 463 -9.09 -4.13 -11.59
CA ILE A 463 -10.02 -4.10 -10.47
C ILE A 463 -9.54 -3.12 -9.41
N ASP A 464 -10.39 -2.18 -9.03
CA ASP A 464 -10.15 -1.33 -7.87
C ASP A 464 -10.70 -1.99 -6.60
N PRO A 465 -9.85 -2.32 -5.60
CA PRO A 465 -10.34 -2.82 -4.33
C PRO A 465 -11.20 -1.79 -3.62
N VAL A 466 -12.32 -2.24 -3.04
CA VAL A 466 -13.18 -1.41 -2.18
C VAL A 466 -12.38 -0.87 -1.00
N LYS A 467 -11.50 -1.71 -0.45
CA LYS A 467 -10.55 -1.35 0.61
C LYS A 467 -9.46 -2.40 0.74
N TRP A 468 -8.40 -2.02 1.47
CA TRP A 468 -7.38 -2.91 1.97
C TRP A 468 -7.60 -3.16 3.46
N LEU A 469 -7.57 -4.42 3.87
CA LEU A 469 -7.77 -4.84 5.24
C LEU A 469 -6.51 -5.53 5.75
N ASP A 470 -6.01 -5.11 6.92
CA ASP A 470 -4.98 -5.86 7.61
C ASP A 470 -5.61 -6.93 8.49
N VAL A 471 -5.10 -8.14 8.35
CA VAL A 471 -5.59 -9.30 9.09
C VAL A 471 -4.44 -10.06 9.73
N PHE A 472 -4.72 -10.66 10.88
CA PHE A 472 -3.83 -11.53 11.63
C PHE A 472 -4.08 -12.98 11.23
N LEU A 473 -3.08 -13.68 10.73
CA LEU A 473 -3.10 -15.12 10.55
C LEU A 473 -3.25 -15.76 11.94
N VAL A 474 -4.27 -16.59 12.13
CA VAL A 474 -4.61 -17.17 13.44
C VAL A 474 -3.97 -18.55 13.62
N GLU A 475 -4.11 -19.41 12.62
CA GLU A 475 -3.69 -20.82 12.69
C GLU A 475 -3.14 -21.31 11.34
N PRO A 476 -2.26 -22.34 11.33
CA PRO A 476 -1.75 -22.88 10.08
C PRO A 476 -2.89 -23.59 9.34
N ALA A 477 -2.81 -23.56 8.01
CA ALA A 477 -3.67 -24.34 7.12
C ALA A 477 -3.35 -25.84 7.31
N PHE A 478 -4.15 -26.51 8.14
CA PHE A 478 -3.90 -27.86 8.61
C PHE A 478 -5.24 -28.60 8.77
N ALA A 479 -5.30 -29.88 8.40
CA ALA A 479 -6.51 -30.67 8.58
C ALA A 479 -6.67 -31.11 10.04
N ARG A 480 -7.82 -30.81 10.64
CA ARG A 480 -8.16 -31.16 12.01
C ARG A 480 -9.43 -32.00 12.03
N GLY A 481 -9.32 -33.22 12.57
CA GLY A 481 -10.43 -34.16 12.63
C GLY A 481 -10.69 -34.91 11.32
N LYS A 482 -11.74 -35.75 11.28
CA LYS A 482 -12.12 -36.59 10.12
C LYS A 482 -13.62 -36.82 10.08
N GLY A 483 -14.18 -36.97 8.88
CA GLY A 483 -15.60 -37.28 8.67
C GLY A 483 -16.51 -36.22 9.29
N ASN A 484 -17.52 -36.64 10.05
CA ASN A 484 -18.46 -35.72 10.72
C ASN A 484 -17.81 -34.88 11.84
N ASN A 485 -16.61 -35.26 12.28
CA ASN A 485 -15.83 -34.53 13.27
C ASN A 485 -14.69 -33.74 12.61
N THR A 486 -14.89 -33.24 11.38
CA THR A 486 -13.93 -32.36 10.71
C THR A 486 -14.12 -30.94 11.23
N TYR A 487 -13.04 -30.33 11.72
CA TYR A 487 -13.02 -28.97 12.26
C TYR A 487 -12.42 -27.98 11.27
N THR A 488 -11.33 -28.38 10.62
CA THR A 488 -10.61 -27.56 9.63
C THR A 488 -10.06 -28.44 8.51
N ASP A 489 -9.95 -27.89 7.29
CA ASP A 489 -9.31 -28.55 6.14
C ASP A 489 -7.91 -27.97 5.88
N LYS A 490 -7.03 -28.72 5.19
CA LYS A 490 -5.73 -28.20 4.72
C LYS A 490 -5.86 -27.04 3.75
N LYS A 491 -7.02 -26.89 3.11
CA LYS A 491 -7.33 -25.80 2.19
C LYS A 491 -7.85 -24.56 2.89
N GLU A 492 -8.11 -24.58 4.19
CA GLU A 492 -8.66 -23.43 4.91
C GLU A 492 -7.57 -22.52 5.47
N VAL A 493 -7.77 -21.20 5.35
CA VAL A 493 -7.03 -20.17 6.08
C VAL A 493 -8.00 -19.44 6.98
N TYR A 494 -7.64 -19.26 8.24
CA TYR A 494 -8.42 -18.49 9.21
C TYR A 494 -7.61 -17.26 9.65
N VAL A 495 -8.25 -16.10 9.61
CA VAL A 495 -7.65 -14.84 10.02
C VAL A 495 -8.55 -14.09 11.00
N GLU A 496 -7.98 -13.12 11.70
CA GLU A 496 -8.70 -12.15 12.52
C GLU A 496 -8.53 -10.75 11.94
N VAL A 497 -9.60 -9.97 11.88
CA VAL A 497 -9.56 -8.58 11.42
C VAL A 497 -8.79 -7.71 12.41
N ILE A 498 -7.74 -7.02 11.93
CA ILE A 498 -7.02 -6.00 12.70
C ILE A 498 -7.68 -4.63 12.49
N GLY A 499 -7.90 -4.27 11.22
CA GLY A 499 -8.49 -2.99 10.81
C GLY A 499 -8.13 -2.61 9.37
N ASP A 500 -8.57 -1.45 8.92
CA ASP A 500 -8.25 -0.93 7.59
C ASP A 500 -6.73 -0.67 7.47
N THR A 501 -6.14 -1.09 6.35
CA THR A 501 -4.71 -0.88 6.09
C THR A 501 -4.39 0.63 6.10
N GLY A 502 -3.39 1.04 6.88
CA GLY A 502 -3.00 2.45 7.02
C GLY A 502 -3.73 3.24 8.11
N SER A 503 -4.75 2.65 8.78
CA SER A 503 -5.33 3.24 10.00
C SER A 503 -4.36 3.03 11.18
N GLY A 504 -3.41 3.95 11.35
CA GLY A 504 -2.28 3.87 12.29
C GLY A 504 -2.64 3.90 13.79
N ALA A 505 -3.51 3.02 14.27
CA ALA A 505 -4.03 3.08 15.64
C ALA A 505 -3.14 2.44 16.71
N ASN A 506 -2.11 1.63 16.39
CA ASN A 506 -1.38 0.86 17.42
C ASN A 506 0.15 0.72 17.20
N GLY A 507 0.82 1.70 16.59
CA GLY A 507 2.29 1.71 16.55
C GLY A 507 2.98 0.52 15.85
N ALA A 508 2.26 -0.21 14.99
CA ALA A 508 2.77 -1.42 14.34
C ALA A 508 3.04 -1.21 12.84
N SER A 509 4.32 -1.46 12.49
CA SER A 509 4.92 -1.84 11.20
C SER A 509 4.63 -0.97 9.97
N ASN A 510 5.68 -0.74 9.17
CA ASN A 510 5.59 -0.25 7.79
C ASN A 510 4.33 -0.78 7.09
N PRO A 511 3.55 0.07 6.39
CA PRO A 511 2.43 -0.40 5.58
C PRO A 511 2.93 -1.54 4.68
N GLN A 512 2.31 -2.71 4.79
CA GLN A 512 2.64 -3.82 3.89
C GLN A 512 2.25 -3.48 2.44
N VAL A 513 1.32 -2.53 2.27
CA VAL A 513 0.96 -1.90 1.00
C VAL A 513 1.22 -0.40 1.10
N ILE A 514 1.93 0.16 0.11
CA ILE A 514 2.15 1.61 0.02
C ILE A 514 1.55 2.08 -1.31
N GLU A 515 0.48 2.84 -1.24
CA GLU A 515 0.03 3.64 -2.39
C GLU A 515 0.90 4.90 -2.49
N ARG A 516 1.45 5.15 -3.68
CA ARG A 516 2.20 6.36 -3.98
C ARG A 516 1.54 7.07 -5.14
N SER A 517 1.05 8.27 -4.87
CA SER A 517 0.51 9.18 -5.88
C SER A 517 1.54 10.28 -6.15
N VAL A 518 1.96 10.42 -7.40
CA VAL A 518 2.96 11.41 -7.84
C VAL A 518 2.37 12.23 -8.99
N PRO A 519 2.31 13.57 -8.87
CA PRO A 519 1.92 14.42 -9.99
C PRO A 519 3.03 14.39 -11.06
N TYR A 520 2.66 14.37 -12.33
CA TYR A 520 3.60 14.40 -13.45
C TYR A 520 3.10 15.31 -14.58
N LEU A 521 4.05 15.90 -15.32
CA LEU A 521 3.77 16.71 -16.50
C LEU A 521 3.57 15.81 -17.72
N ILE A 522 2.61 16.17 -18.55
CA ILE A 522 2.29 15.50 -19.81
C ILE A 522 2.75 16.37 -20.97
N GLU A 523 2.45 17.67 -20.93
CA GLU A 523 2.76 18.67 -21.96
C GLU A 523 3.07 20.04 -21.35
#